data_AF-A0A7Z7BVL5-F1
#
_entry.id   AF-A0A7Z7BVL5-F1
#
_cell.length_a   1.000
_cell.length_b   1.000
_cell.length_c   1.000
_cell.angle_alpha   90.00
_cell.angle_beta   90.00
_cell.angle_gamma   90.00
#
_symmetry.space_group_name_H-M   'P 1'
#
loop_
_entity.id
_entity.type
_entity.pdbx_description
1 polymer ?
#
loop_
_entity_poly.entity_id
_entity_poly.type
_entity_poly.pdbx_seq_one_letter_code
_entity_poly.pdbx_strand_id
1 'polypeptide(L)'
;MLRRAATILAIVCAAALMSGCSMIEGLARDATGRDSAAPAEACLPRGAEPDPSPTPAPTLDPHVAGEVREAVAAVRKLAGVDTVSERTSNSRTASDDRNRPDCRIVSNHFSSQVDVVMEAEATPAQAAAVPTTMAQHLAWTGVSLSLTVPAGPGHIETTVHYSRTFDQAIPIETSTDVSEGLARLAATPHVTSLEASIPYTMRVEYGSLTVLVDGADPATLDAVRAVIDTTVFADTTLHGSFSNGAKP
;
A
#
# COMPACT_ATOMS: atom_id res chain seq x y z
N MET A 1 46.20 21.20 -41.83
CA MET A 1 45.03 20.79 -42.62
C MET A 1 44.57 19.40 -42.17
N LEU A 2 43.78 19.31 -41.11
CA LEU A 2 43.15 18.05 -40.64
C LEU A 2 42.04 18.43 -39.65
N ARG A 3 40.95 18.99 -40.19
CA ARG A 3 39.77 19.40 -39.41
C ARG A 3 38.49 19.34 -40.26
N ARG A 4 38.37 18.32 -41.12
CA ARG A 4 37.17 18.06 -41.94
C ARG A 4 37.10 16.58 -42.34
N ALA A 5 37.08 15.66 -41.37
CA ALA A 5 36.90 14.23 -41.65
C ALA A 5 36.22 13.48 -40.49
N ALA A 6 35.42 14.17 -39.67
CA ALA A 6 34.80 13.56 -38.48
C ALA A 6 33.27 13.72 -38.43
N THR A 7 32.62 14.08 -39.55
CA THR A 7 31.19 14.48 -39.54
C THR A 7 30.31 13.70 -40.51
N ILE A 8 30.78 12.59 -41.09
CA ILE A 8 29.94 11.75 -41.99
C ILE A 8 29.88 10.27 -41.54
N LEU A 9 30.71 9.83 -40.59
CA LEU A 9 30.71 8.44 -40.09
C LEU A 9 30.07 8.26 -38.69
N ALA A 10 29.13 9.14 -38.32
CA ALA A 10 28.38 9.02 -37.06
C ALA A 10 26.86 8.89 -37.26
N ILE A 11 26.36 9.00 -38.50
CA ILE A 11 24.91 8.97 -38.79
C ILE A 11 24.47 7.61 -39.36
N VAL A 12 25.39 6.74 -39.79
CA VAL A 12 25.05 5.42 -40.35
C VAL A 12 25.02 4.30 -39.30
N CYS A 13 25.68 4.45 -38.14
CA CYS A 13 25.58 3.48 -37.04
C CYS A 13 24.39 3.72 -36.09
N ALA A 14 23.71 4.86 -36.18
CA ALA A 14 22.53 5.16 -35.36
C ALA A 14 21.20 4.67 -35.97
N ALA A 15 21.19 4.29 -37.26
CA ALA A 15 19.98 3.83 -37.96
C ALA A 15 19.85 2.29 -38.05
N ALA A 16 20.89 1.53 -37.67
CA ALA A 16 20.87 0.06 -37.68
C ALA A 16 20.58 -0.59 -36.31
N LEU A 17 20.40 0.21 -35.25
CA LEU A 17 20.04 -0.27 -33.91
C LEU A 17 18.55 -0.03 -33.55
N MET A 18 17.74 0.46 -34.48
CA MET A 18 16.30 0.72 -34.27
C MET A 18 15.36 -0.11 -35.15
N SER A 19 15.77 -1.32 -35.58
CA SER A 19 14.87 -2.26 -36.27
C SER A 19 15.02 -3.73 -35.84
N GLY A 20 15.43 -4.00 -34.60
CA GLY A 20 15.89 -5.35 -34.23
C GLY A 20 15.40 -5.97 -32.91
N CYS A 21 14.57 -5.32 -32.10
CA CYS A 21 14.17 -5.87 -30.78
C CYS A 21 12.65 -5.92 -30.54
N SER A 22 11.87 -6.24 -31.58
CA SER A 22 10.41 -6.42 -31.46
C SER A 22 9.95 -7.85 -31.72
N MET A 23 10.87 -8.83 -31.78
CA MET A 23 10.53 -10.23 -32.12
C MET A 23 10.97 -11.28 -31.07
N ILE A 24 11.26 -10.89 -29.82
CA ILE A 24 11.56 -11.87 -28.76
C ILE A 24 10.40 -12.01 -27.74
N GLU A 25 9.43 -11.09 -27.70
CA GLU A 25 8.24 -11.23 -26.85
C GLU A 25 7.19 -12.23 -27.40
N GLY A 26 7.34 -12.65 -28.66
CA GLY A 26 6.39 -13.56 -29.33
C GLY A 26 6.69 -15.05 -29.20
N LEU A 27 7.87 -15.47 -28.72
CA LEU A 27 8.28 -16.89 -28.71
C LEU A 27 8.39 -17.52 -27.31
N ALA A 28 8.25 -16.73 -26.24
CA ALA A 28 8.13 -17.27 -24.87
C ALA A 28 6.66 -17.51 -24.46
N ARG A 29 5.69 -16.96 -25.19
CA ARG A 29 4.25 -17.06 -24.87
C ARG A 29 3.57 -18.31 -25.44
N ASP A 30 4.18 -18.95 -26.45
CA ASP A 30 3.66 -20.17 -27.08
C ASP A 30 4.26 -21.48 -26.54
N ALA A 31 5.30 -21.41 -25.71
CA ALA A 31 5.98 -22.62 -25.20
C ALA A 31 5.37 -23.18 -23.90
N THR A 32 4.52 -22.43 -23.21
CA THR A 32 3.68 -22.97 -22.13
C THR A 32 2.27 -23.08 -22.66
N GLY A 33 1.86 -24.27 -23.09
CA GLY A 33 0.47 -24.59 -23.44
C GLY A 33 -0.48 -24.36 -22.27
N ARG A 34 -0.75 -23.09 -21.97
CA ARG A 34 -1.80 -22.63 -21.08
C ARG A 34 -3.00 -22.38 -21.97
N ASP A 35 -3.79 -23.43 -22.11
CA ASP A 35 -5.25 -23.26 -22.12
C ASP A 35 -5.62 -22.61 -20.78
N SER A 36 -5.41 -21.30 -20.69
CA SER A 36 -6.07 -20.47 -19.70
C SER A 36 -7.52 -20.45 -20.14
N ALA A 37 -8.28 -21.45 -19.66
CA ALA A 37 -9.72 -21.35 -19.63
C ALA A 37 -10.07 -19.97 -19.05
N ALA A 38 -10.65 -19.10 -19.88
CA ALA A 38 -11.26 -17.87 -19.39
C ALA A 38 -12.14 -18.25 -18.18
N PRO A 39 -12.12 -17.48 -17.08
CA PRO A 39 -12.97 -17.79 -15.95
C PRO A 39 -14.40 -17.91 -16.47
N ALA A 40 -15.04 -19.05 -16.23
CA ALA A 40 -16.42 -19.26 -16.66
C ALA A 40 -17.26 -18.13 -16.06
N GLU A 41 -17.72 -17.19 -16.89
CA GLU A 41 -18.71 -16.20 -16.51
C GLU A 41 -19.95 -16.96 -16.04
N ALA A 42 -20.11 -17.09 -14.73
CA ALA A 42 -21.24 -17.78 -14.14
C ALA A 42 -22.49 -16.92 -14.37
N CYS A 43 -23.22 -17.23 -15.44
CA CYS A 43 -24.51 -16.62 -15.73
C CYS A 43 -25.54 -17.15 -14.75
N LEU A 44 -25.87 -16.38 -13.70
CA LEU A 44 -26.94 -16.76 -12.79
C LEU A 44 -28.28 -16.28 -13.35
N PRO A 45 -29.27 -17.20 -13.56
CA PRO A 45 -30.61 -16.81 -13.97
C PRO A 45 -31.27 -15.92 -12.92
N ARG A 46 -32.09 -14.96 -13.34
CA ARG A 46 -32.92 -14.17 -12.40
C ARG A 46 -33.88 -15.09 -11.63
N GLY A 47 -33.74 -15.13 -10.30
CA GLY A 47 -34.63 -15.89 -9.42
C GLY A 47 -34.19 -17.32 -9.09
N ALA A 48 -33.01 -17.76 -9.55
CA ALA A 48 -32.45 -19.05 -9.13
C ALA A 48 -31.85 -18.94 -7.72
N GLU A 49 -32.35 -19.75 -6.78
CA GLU A 49 -31.56 -20.10 -5.59
C GLU A 49 -30.33 -20.92 -6.06
N PRO A 50 -29.14 -20.71 -5.48
CA PRO A 50 -27.96 -21.46 -5.87
C PRO A 50 -28.22 -22.97 -5.70
N ASP A 51 -27.98 -23.71 -6.77
CA ASP A 51 -27.95 -25.18 -6.78
C ASP A 51 -27.09 -25.68 -5.59
N PRO A 52 -27.58 -26.61 -4.75
CA PRO A 52 -26.84 -27.14 -3.60
C PRO A 52 -25.60 -27.96 -3.98
N SER A 53 -25.31 -28.15 -5.27
CA SER A 53 -24.04 -28.69 -5.73
C SER A 53 -22.88 -27.80 -5.24
N PRO A 54 -21.83 -28.36 -4.61
CA PRO A 54 -20.81 -27.59 -3.92
C PRO A 54 -19.86 -26.97 -4.95
N THR A 55 -20.31 -25.91 -5.61
CA THR A 55 -19.40 -25.00 -6.29
C THR A 55 -18.44 -24.51 -5.19
N PRO A 56 -17.13 -24.76 -5.31
CA PRO A 56 -16.18 -24.31 -4.29
C PRO A 56 -16.40 -22.82 -4.07
N ALA A 57 -16.47 -22.41 -2.80
CA ALA A 57 -16.54 -20.98 -2.49
C ALA A 57 -15.36 -20.29 -3.20
N PRO A 58 -15.58 -19.17 -3.90
CA PRO A 58 -14.51 -18.46 -4.57
C PRO A 58 -13.42 -18.13 -3.54
N THR A 59 -12.19 -18.52 -3.86
CA THR A 59 -11.00 -18.30 -3.03
C THR A 59 -10.09 -17.29 -3.71
N LEU A 60 -9.25 -16.62 -2.90
CA LEU A 60 -8.18 -15.78 -3.42
C LEU A 60 -7.28 -16.64 -4.32
N ASP A 61 -6.77 -16.04 -5.39
CA ASP A 61 -5.83 -16.71 -6.28
C ASP A 61 -4.68 -17.37 -5.47
N PRO A 62 -4.38 -18.67 -5.67
CA PRO A 62 -3.42 -19.38 -4.84
C PRO A 62 -2.01 -18.78 -4.86
N HIS A 63 -1.61 -18.12 -5.95
CA HIS A 63 -0.32 -17.45 -6.04
C HIS A 63 -0.31 -16.19 -5.19
N VAL A 64 -1.35 -15.34 -5.31
CA VAL A 64 -1.52 -14.14 -4.46
C VAL A 64 -1.63 -14.52 -2.98
N ALA A 65 -2.38 -15.58 -2.66
CA ALA A 65 -2.45 -16.12 -1.29
C ALA A 65 -1.10 -16.69 -0.79
N GLY A 66 -0.22 -17.11 -1.71
CA GLY A 66 1.17 -17.46 -1.41
C GLY A 66 1.97 -16.23 -1.01
N GLU A 67 1.96 -15.19 -1.85
CA GLU A 67 2.67 -13.92 -1.62
C GLU A 67 2.28 -13.26 -0.29
N VAL A 68 0.97 -13.17 0.02
CA VAL A 68 0.48 -12.64 1.31
C VAL A 68 1.03 -13.43 2.49
N ARG A 69 1.06 -14.77 2.40
CA ARG A 69 1.61 -15.61 3.47
C ARG A 69 3.12 -15.42 3.63
N GLU A 70 3.86 -15.31 2.53
CA GLU A 70 5.31 -15.08 2.55
C GLU A 70 5.64 -13.71 3.15
N ALA A 71 4.91 -12.67 2.75
CA ALA A 71 5.05 -11.32 3.30
C ALA A 71 4.78 -11.29 4.81
N VAL A 72 3.66 -11.86 5.27
CA VAL A 72 3.33 -11.96 6.70
C VAL A 72 4.40 -12.75 7.46
N ALA A 73 4.89 -13.87 6.89
CA ALA A 73 5.94 -14.66 7.51
C ALA A 73 7.30 -13.93 7.57
N ALA A 74 7.59 -13.06 6.61
CA ALA A 74 8.77 -12.21 6.62
C ALA A 74 8.66 -11.10 7.68
N VAL A 75 7.51 -10.42 7.75
CA VAL A 75 7.24 -9.38 8.77
C VAL A 75 7.36 -9.92 10.18
N ARG A 76 6.83 -11.12 10.46
CA ARG A 76 6.94 -11.77 11.78
C ARG A 76 8.38 -12.03 12.26
N LYS A 77 9.36 -11.99 11.36
CA LYS A 77 10.78 -12.20 11.69
C LYS A 77 11.53 -10.88 11.92
N LEU A 78 10.90 -9.74 11.66
CA LEU A 78 11.51 -8.43 11.86
C LEU A 78 11.67 -8.15 13.36
N ALA A 79 12.75 -7.47 13.71
CA ALA A 79 12.98 -7.05 15.09
C ALA A 79 11.95 -5.99 15.50
N GLY A 80 11.48 -6.05 16.74
CA GLY A 80 10.49 -5.12 17.28
C GLY A 80 9.05 -5.42 16.86
N VAL A 81 8.77 -6.47 16.09
CA VAL A 81 7.40 -6.92 15.80
C VAL A 81 6.92 -7.84 16.92
N ASP A 82 5.82 -7.47 17.57
CA ASP A 82 5.18 -8.29 18.63
C ASP A 82 4.13 -9.22 18.02
N THR A 83 3.11 -8.66 17.35
CA THR A 83 2.04 -9.46 16.74
C THR A 83 1.75 -9.07 15.30
N VAL A 84 1.36 -10.07 14.51
CA VAL A 84 0.92 -9.90 13.12
C VAL A 84 -0.32 -10.75 12.87
N SER A 85 -1.44 -10.08 12.59
CA SER A 85 -2.68 -10.72 12.14
C SER A 85 -2.99 -10.36 10.69
N GLU A 86 -3.61 -11.30 9.97
CA GLU A 86 -4.05 -11.11 8.60
C GLU A 86 -5.50 -11.56 8.48
N ARG A 87 -6.30 -10.77 7.77
CA ARG A 87 -7.69 -11.08 7.45
C ARG A 87 -7.95 -10.81 5.99
N THR A 88 -8.21 -11.88 5.24
CA THR A 88 -8.71 -11.80 3.88
C THR A 88 -10.23 -11.75 3.87
N SER A 89 -10.78 -10.82 3.08
CA SER A 89 -12.21 -10.67 2.84
C SER A 89 -12.53 -10.94 1.37
N ASN A 90 -13.75 -11.40 1.11
CA ASN A 90 -14.31 -11.56 -0.22
C ASN A 90 -15.68 -10.90 -0.24
N SER A 91 -15.79 -9.78 -0.96
CA SER A 91 -17.08 -9.13 -1.20
C SER A 91 -17.59 -9.45 -2.59
N ARG A 92 -18.90 -9.57 -2.74
CA ARG A 92 -19.54 -9.97 -4.00
C ARG A 92 -20.42 -8.86 -4.53
N THR A 93 -20.20 -8.46 -5.77
CA THR A 93 -21.12 -7.58 -6.51
C THR A 93 -21.81 -8.36 -7.60
N ALA A 94 -23.07 -8.02 -7.90
CA ALA A 94 -23.80 -8.69 -8.96
C ALA A 94 -24.60 -7.69 -9.80
N SER A 95 -24.30 -7.61 -11.09
CA SER A 95 -24.87 -6.67 -12.06
C SER A 95 -25.49 -7.40 -13.24
N ASP A 96 -26.55 -6.84 -13.83
CA ASP A 96 -27.14 -7.41 -15.04
C ASP A 96 -26.19 -7.26 -16.23
N ASP A 97 -26.09 -8.31 -17.06
CA ASP A 97 -25.35 -8.25 -18.31
C ASP A 97 -26.13 -7.41 -19.33
N ARG A 98 -25.52 -6.32 -19.78
CA ARG A 98 -26.12 -5.39 -20.75
C ARG A 98 -26.47 -6.05 -22.08
N ASN A 99 -25.76 -7.11 -22.46
CA ASN A 99 -25.95 -7.85 -23.70
C ASN A 99 -26.84 -9.09 -23.52
N ARG A 100 -27.08 -9.52 -22.27
CA ARG A 100 -27.91 -10.68 -21.92
C ARG A 100 -28.81 -10.32 -20.73
N PRO A 101 -30.01 -9.77 -20.95
CA PRO A 101 -30.89 -9.27 -19.89
C PRO A 101 -31.32 -10.31 -18.84
N ASP A 102 -31.25 -11.59 -19.19
CA ASP A 102 -31.56 -12.72 -18.31
C ASP A 102 -30.34 -13.25 -17.54
N CYS A 103 -29.18 -12.59 -17.72
CA CYS A 103 -27.91 -13.00 -17.15
C CYS A 103 -27.42 -11.98 -16.12
N ARG A 104 -27.06 -12.46 -14.93
CA ARG A 104 -26.41 -11.64 -13.90
C ARG A 104 -24.94 -12.02 -13.78
N ILE A 105 -24.06 -11.04 -13.97
CA ILE A 105 -22.62 -11.17 -13.79
C ILE A 105 -22.31 -11.01 -12.31
N VAL A 106 -21.65 -11.99 -11.72
CA VAL A 106 -21.19 -11.97 -10.33
C VAL A 106 -19.68 -11.79 -10.30
N SER A 107 -19.21 -10.73 -9.65
CA SER A 107 -17.79 -10.46 -9.43
C SER A 107 -17.45 -10.58 -7.95
N ASN A 108 -16.35 -11.27 -7.67
CA ASN A 108 -15.76 -11.35 -6.33
C ASN A 108 -14.63 -10.33 -6.24
N HIS A 109 -14.56 -9.60 -5.13
CA HIS A 109 -13.53 -8.62 -4.84
C HIS A 109 -12.84 -9.04 -3.55
N PHE A 110 -11.61 -9.53 -3.71
CA PHE A 110 -10.78 -9.92 -2.58
C PHE A 110 -9.93 -8.75 -2.11
N SER A 111 -9.77 -8.65 -0.80
CA SER A 111 -8.80 -7.77 -0.16
C SER A 111 -8.26 -8.42 1.09
N SER A 112 -7.05 -8.05 1.49
CA SER A 112 -6.41 -8.50 2.73
C SER A 112 -6.04 -7.30 3.58
N GLN A 113 -6.42 -7.34 4.85
CA GLN A 113 -5.94 -6.41 5.87
C GLN A 113 -4.88 -7.13 6.70
N VAL A 114 -3.70 -6.52 6.82
CA VAL A 114 -2.64 -6.98 7.70
C VAL A 114 -2.48 -5.97 8.82
N ASP A 115 -2.62 -6.42 10.05
CA ASP A 115 -2.44 -5.59 11.23
C ASP A 115 -1.16 -6.05 11.94
N VAL A 116 -0.24 -5.11 12.16
CA VAL A 116 1.06 -5.32 12.79
C VAL A 116 1.12 -4.45 14.03
N VAL A 117 1.36 -5.06 15.18
CA VAL A 117 1.66 -4.36 16.43
C VAL A 117 3.13 -4.56 16.73
N MET A 118 3.84 -3.46 16.90
CA MET A 118 5.25 -3.44 17.30
C MET A 118 5.36 -3.55 18.83
N GLU A 119 6.56 -3.88 19.32
CA GLU A 119 6.96 -3.63 20.69
C GLU A 119 6.88 -2.11 20.98
N ALA A 120 6.55 -1.72 22.22
CA ALA A 120 6.38 -0.30 22.58
C ALA A 120 7.69 0.49 22.43
N GLU A 121 8.83 -0.17 22.64
CA GLU A 121 10.18 0.36 22.50
C GLU A 121 10.74 0.26 21.07
N ALA A 122 9.94 -0.18 20.09
CA ALA A 122 10.40 -0.32 18.72
C ALA A 122 10.88 1.02 18.15
N THR A 123 12.08 1.01 17.59
CA THR A 123 12.67 2.18 16.95
C THR A 123 11.97 2.52 15.63
N PRO A 124 12.06 3.77 15.15
CA PRO A 124 11.57 4.15 13.84
C PRO A 124 12.07 3.26 12.69
N ALA A 125 13.35 2.86 12.74
CA ALA A 125 13.94 1.98 11.73
C ALA A 125 13.31 0.56 11.73
N GLN A 126 12.96 0.04 12.92
CA GLN A 126 12.26 -1.25 13.03
C GLN A 126 10.83 -1.15 12.49
N ALA A 127 10.10 -0.09 12.83
CA ALA A 127 8.77 0.16 12.29
C ALA A 127 8.78 0.33 10.76
N ALA A 128 9.74 1.08 10.22
CA ALA A 128 9.90 1.33 8.80
C ALA A 128 10.22 0.08 7.96
N ALA A 129 10.84 -0.92 8.59
CA ALA A 129 11.15 -2.18 7.92
C ALA A 129 9.89 -2.97 7.54
N VAL A 130 8.77 -2.79 8.25
CA VAL A 130 7.52 -3.52 8.01
C VAL A 130 6.93 -3.24 6.62
N PRO A 131 6.54 -2.00 6.26
CA PRO A 131 5.97 -1.71 4.93
C PRO A 131 6.95 -2.02 3.80
N THR A 132 8.26 -1.77 4.01
CA THR A 132 9.30 -2.11 3.04
C THR A 132 9.37 -3.62 2.79
N THR A 133 9.37 -4.43 3.86
CA THR A 133 9.40 -5.90 3.75
C THR A 133 8.14 -6.43 3.10
N MET A 134 6.97 -5.89 3.44
CA MET A 134 5.72 -6.26 2.77
C MET A 134 5.78 -5.99 1.27
N ALA A 135 6.26 -4.81 0.85
CA ALA A 135 6.40 -4.44 -0.56
C ALA A 135 7.42 -5.28 -1.34
N GLN A 136 8.40 -5.91 -0.67
CA GLN A 136 9.35 -6.82 -1.31
C GLN A 136 8.75 -8.19 -1.66
N HIS A 137 7.69 -8.58 -0.95
CA HIS A 137 7.04 -9.89 -1.07
C HIS A 137 5.66 -9.83 -1.72
N LEU A 138 5.11 -8.64 -1.93
CA LEU A 138 3.78 -8.41 -2.49
C LEU A 138 3.88 -7.59 -3.77
N ALA A 139 3.12 -8.00 -4.78
CA ALA A 139 2.89 -7.23 -6.00
C ALA A 139 1.38 -7.07 -6.26
N TRP A 140 0.61 -6.74 -5.20
CA TRP A 140 -0.85 -6.73 -5.24
C TRP A 140 -1.47 -5.54 -4.49
N THR A 141 -2.35 -4.79 -5.19
CA THR A 141 -3.08 -3.63 -4.64
C THR A 141 -4.21 -3.99 -3.68
N GLY A 142 -4.58 -5.26 -3.57
CA GLY A 142 -5.64 -5.70 -2.66
C GLY A 142 -5.23 -5.78 -1.19
N VAL A 143 -3.99 -5.46 -0.85
CA VAL A 143 -3.47 -5.50 0.53
C VAL A 143 -3.42 -4.11 1.14
N SER A 144 -3.89 -4.01 2.38
CA SER A 144 -3.70 -2.87 3.26
C SER A 144 -2.97 -3.30 4.53
N LEU A 145 -2.16 -2.39 5.07
CA LEU A 145 -1.42 -2.56 6.33
C LEU A 145 -1.88 -1.52 7.35
N SER A 146 -2.15 -1.94 8.57
CA SER A 146 -2.20 -1.10 9.77
C SER A 146 -1.00 -1.44 10.65
N LEU A 147 -0.11 -0.48 10.88
CA LEU A 147 1.06 -0.64 11.72
C LEU A 147 0.93 0.23 12.96
N THR A 148 0.92 -0.39 14.13
CA THR A 148 0.78 0.29 15.42
C THR A 148 2.04 0.14 16.25
N VAL A 149 2.56 1.25 16.78
CA VAL A 149 3.55 1.27 17.87
C VAL A 149 2.82 1.66 19.15
N PRO A 150 2.65 0.75 20.12
CA PRO A 150 1.95 1.02 21.37
C PRO A 150 2.57 2.18 22.17
N ALA A 151 1.78 2.78 23.05
CA ALA A 151 2.31 3.78 23.99
C ALA A 151 3.40 3.19 24.89
N GLY A 152 4.42 3.99 25.17
CA GLY A 152 5.58 3.59 25.97
C GLY A 152 6.12 4.74 26.83
N PRO A 153 7.24 4.55 27.53
CA PRO A 153 7.84 5.61 28.33
C PRO A 153 8.19 6.84 27.47
N GLY A 154 7.45 7.93 27.68
CA GLY A 154 7.73 9.22 27.03
C GLY A 154 7.12 9.41 25.65
N HIS A 155 6.25 8.51 25.18
CA HIS A 155 5.50 8.71 23.94
C HIS A 155 4.12 8.03 23.99
N ILE A 156 3.17 8.59 23.24
CA ILE A 156 1.85 7.96 23.04
C ILE A 156 1.91 6.85 21.97
N GLU A 157 0.78 6.16 21.81
CA GLU A 157 0.57 5.22 20.70
C GLU A 157 0.56 5.95 19.36
N THR A 158 1.08 5.28 18.34
CA THR A 158 1.00 5.75 16.94
C THR A 158 0.44 4.65 16.05
N THR A 159 -0.37 5.03 15.08
CA THR A 159 -0.82 4.12 14.02
C THR A 159 -0.54 4.72 12.65
N VAL A 160 -0.05 3.91 11.72
CA VAL A 160 0.10 4.28 10.31
C VAL A 160 -0.55 3.26 9.40
N HIS A 161 -1.35 3.75 8.46
CA HIS A 161 -2.06 2.96 7.48
C HIS A 161 -1.39 3.06 6.11
N TYR A 162 -1.04 1.93 5.51
CA TYR A 162 -0.62 1.85 4.11
C TYR A 162 -1.74 1.15 3.33
N SER A 163 -2.48 1.92 2.53
CA SER A 163 -3.68 1.41 1.86
C SER A 163 -3.45 1.17 0.39
N ARG A 164 -3.53 -0.09 -0.04
CA ARG A 164 -3.46 -0.50 -1.46
C ARG A 164 -2.16 -0.07 -2.14
N THR A 165 -1.04 -0.15 -1.42
CA THR A 165 0.27 0.41 -1.83
C THR A 165 1.29 -0.65 -2.25
N PHE A 166 0.95 -1.94 -2.19
CA PHE A 166 1.90 -3.06 -2.29
C PHE A 166 1.98 -3.67 -3.70
N ASP A 167 1.67 -2.92 -4.75
CA ASP A 167 1.96 -3.24 -6.15
C ASP A 167 3.20 -2.51 -6.68
N GLN A 168 3.91 -1.82 -5.79
CA GLN A 168 5.10 -1.03 -6.08
C GLN A 168 6.11 -1.16 -4.94
N ALA A 169 7.35 -0.77 -5.21
CA ALA A 169 8.37 -0.68 -4.18
C ALA A 169 8.08 0.45 -3.19
N ILE A 170 8.29 0.17 -1.91
CA ILE A 170 8.30 1.17 -0.84
C ILE A 170 9.75 1.32 -0.38
N PRO A 171 10.45 2.43 -0.69
CA PRO A 171 11.82 2.65 -0.23
C PRO A 171 11.89 2.72 1.29
N ILE A 172 12.95 2.14 1.85
CA ILE A 172 13.15 2.12 3.30
C ILE A 172 13.31 3.53 3.88
N GLU A 173 13.91 4.45 3.11
CA GLU A 173 14.09 5.84 3.49
C GLU A 173 12.73 6.53 3.69
N THR A 174 11.79 6.34 2.75
CA THR A 174 10.43 6.89 2.85
C THR A 174 9.70 6.37 4.09
N SER A 175 9.76 5.06 4.34
CA SER A 175 9.14 4.49 5.54
C SER A 175 9.81 4.95 6.82
N THR A 176 11.13 5.15 6.80
CA THR A 176 11.90 5.64 7.96
C THR A 176 11.52 7.07 8.28
N ASP A 177 11.43 7.95 7.28
CA ASP A 177 11.03 9.35 7.46
C ASP A 177 9.62 9.47 8.07
N VAL A 178 8.67 8.62 7.63
CA VAL A 178 7.32 8.54 8.20
C VAL A 178 7.36 8.08 9.66
N SER A 179 8.06 6.97 9.94
CA SER A 179 8.17 6.43 11.30
C SER A 179 8.91 7.39 12.25
N GLU A 180 9.94 8.09 11.79
CA GLU A 180 10.65 9.10 12.59
C GLU A 180 9.76 10.31 12.88
N GLY A 181 9.01 10.79 11.90
CA GLY A 181 8.06 11.87 12.10
C GLY A 181 7.00 11.51 13.14
N LEU A 182 6.44 10.30 13.06
CA LEU A 182 5.46 9.81 14.03
C LEU A 182 6.06 9.68 15.43
N ALA A 183 7.27 9.13 15.56
CA ALA A 183 7.93 8.98 16.86
C ALA A 183 8.21 10.34 17.54
N ARG A 184 8.64 11.36 16.77
CA ARG A 184 8.86 12.71 17.31
C ARG A 184 7.56 13.36 17.77
N LEU A 185 6.49 13.23 16.98
CA LEU A 185 5.17 13.76 17.33
C LEU A 185 4.57 13.04 18.54
N ALA A 186 4.74 11.72 18.64
CA ALA A 186 4.24 10.93 19.77
C ALA A 186 4.92 11.28 21.10
N ALA A 187 6.17 11.73 21.05
CA ALA A 187 6.92 12.23 22.21
C ALA A 187 6.66 13.71 22.52
N THR A 188 5.87 14.41 21.69
CA THR A 188 5.57 15.83 21.89
C THR A 188 4.54 15.99 23.01
N PRO A 189 4.78 16.86 24.02
CA PRO A 189 3.79 17.13 25.06
C PRO A 189 2.43 17.53 24.49
N HIS A 190 1.37 17.22 25.23
CA HIS A 190 -0.04 17.50 24.88
C HIS A 190 -0.62 16.69 23.72
N VAL A 191 0.19 15.96 22.94
CA VAL A 191 -0.33 15.04 21.93
C VAL A 191 -0.97 13.82 22.62
N THR A 192 -2.20 13.49 22.22
CA THR A 192 -3.02 12.42 22.82
C THR A 192 -3.42 11.32 21.85
N SER A 193 -3.38 11.59 20.55
CA SER A 193 -3.58 10.58 19.50
C SER A 193 -2.82 10.97 18.25
N LEU A 194 -2.28 9.96 17.56
CA LEU A 194 -1.52 10.13 16.34
C LEU A 194 -1.81 9.03 15.33
N GLU A 195 -2.34 9.42 14.18
CA GLU A 195 -2.66 8.53 13.08
C GLU A 195 -2.14 9.11 11.76
N ALA A 196 -1.48 8.28 10.95
CA ALA A 196 -1.10 8.64 9.59
C ALA A 196 -1.71 7.68 8.56
N SER A 197 -2.00 8.20 7.37
CA SER A 197 -2.50 7.43 6.23
C SER A 197 -1.63 7.72 5.02
N ILE A 198 -0.92 6.71 4.54
CA ILE A 198 -0.01 6.80 3.40
C ILE A 198 -0.71 6.20 2.16
N PRO A 199 -1.02 7.03 1.14
CA PRO A 199 -1.69 6.56 -0.06
C PRO A 199 -0.73 5.78 -0.96
N TYR A 200 -1.29 5.07 -1.95
CA TYR A 200 -0.52 4.35 -2.96
C TYR A 200 0.48 5.22 -3.74
N THR A 201 0.32 6.55 -3.77
CA THR A 201 1.31 7.42 -4.41
C THR A 201 2.57 7.62 -3.56
N MET A 202 2.57 7.11 -2.31
CA MET A 202 3.59 7.35 -1.27
C MET A 202 3.82 8.82 -0.93
N ARG A 203 2.95 9.71 -1.42
CA ARG A 203 3.06 11.12 -1.16
C ARG A 203 2.38 11.46 0.15
N VAL A 204 3.18 11.98 1.09
CA VAL A 204 2.71 12.52 2.35
C VAL A 204 2.17 13.92 2.09
N GLU A 205 0.93 14.00 1.64
CA GLU A 205 0.25 15.26 1.27
C GLU A 205 -0.99 15.49 2.16
N TYR A 206 -1.83 16.46 1.78
CA TYR A 206 -3.12 16.78 2.40
C TYR A 206 -3.86 15.55 2.98
N GLY A 207 -4.15 15.57 4.28
CA GLY A 207 -4.93 14.53 4.97
C GLY A 207 -4.16 13.28 5.36
N SER A 208 -2.83 13.25 5.18
CA SER A 208 -2.01 12.07 5.54
C SER A 208 -1.71 11.95 7.03
N LEU A 209 -2.05 12.97 7.84
CA LEU A 209 -1.75 13.03 9.28
C LEU A 209 -2.93 13.60 10.06
N THR A 210 -3.31 12.89 11.12
CA THR A 210 -4.28 13.30 12.15
C THR A 210 -3.57 13.35 13.49
N VAL A 211 -3.64 14.49 14.18
CA VAL A 211 -3.03 14.70 15.50
C VAL A 211 -4.11 15.24 16.44
N LEU A 212 -4.32 14.58 17.59
CA LEU A 212 -5.17 15.10 18.66
C LEU A 212 -4.30 15.64 19.79
N VAL A 213 -4.73 16.76 20.39
CA VAL A 213 -4.06 17.40 21.54
C VAL A 213 -5.03 17.62 22.69
N ASP A 214 -4.55 17.57 23.93
CA ASP A 214 -5.38 17.79 25.13
C ASP A 214 -5.68 19.29 25.42
N GLY A 215 -5.06 20.20 24.68
CA GLY A 215 -5.26 21.64 24.77
C GLY A 215 -5.17 22.35 23.42
N ALA A 216 -6.05 23.32 23.20
CA ALA A 216 -6.09 24.13 21.97
C ALA A 216 -5.54 25.55 22.16
N ASP A 217 -4.70 25.76 23.18
CA ASP A 217 -4.04 27.05 23.36
C ASP A 217 -2.97 27.25 22.28
N PRO A 218 -2.75 28.50 21.81
CA PRO A 218 -1.82 28.76 20.71
C PRO A 218 -0.40 28.23 20.93
N ALA A 219 0.10 28.22 22.18
CA ALA A 219 1.47 27.77 22.45
C ALA A 219 1.61 26.26 22.26
N THR A 220 0.62 25.47 22.69
CA THR A 220 0.56 24.02 22.43
C THR A 220 0.49 23.75 20.93
N LEU A 221 -0.37 24.46 20.20
CA LEU A 221 -0.52 24.25 18.76
C LEU A 221 0.74 24.64 17.98
N ASP A 222 1.38 25.75 18.35
CA ASP A 222 2.64 26.20 17.75
C ASP A 222 3.78 25.22 18.02
N ALA A 223 3.84 24.64 19.23
CA ALA A 223 4.85 23.64 19.58
C ALA A 223 4.69 22.35 18.75
N VAL A 224 3.48 21.83 18.62
CA VAL A 224 3.20 20.65 17.78
C VAL A 224 3.51 20.95 16.31
N ARG A 225 3.09 22.12 15.82
CA ARG A 225 3.36 22.54 14.44
C ARG A 225 4.86 22.67 14.16
N ALA A 226 5.63 23.23 15.09
CA ALA A 226 7.08 23.35 14.95
C ALA A 226 7.75 21.98 14.82
N VAL A 227 7.22 20.92 15.44
CA VAL A 227 7.71 19.55 15.23
C VAL A 227 7.34 19.06 13.83
N ILE A 228 6.07 19.21 13.41
CA ILE A 228 5.58 18.81 12.08
C ILE A 228 6.44 19.41 10.96
N ASP A 229 6.76 20.70 11.04
CA ASP A 229 7.54 21.45 10.06
C ASP A 229 8.98 20.91 9.86
N THR A 230 9.47 20.05 10.78
CA THR A 230 10.79 19.41 10.71
C THR A 230 10.76 17.95 10.26
N THR A 231 9.60 17.44 9.86
CA THR A 231 9.36 16.03 9.50
C THR A 231 8.88 15.91 8.05
N VAL A 232 8.74 14.67 7.57
CA VAL A 232 8.13 14.38 6.26
C VAL A 232 6.68 14.87 6.15
N PHE A 233 6.04 15.18 7.28
CA PHE A 233 4.69 15.70 7.34
C PHE A 233 4.63 17.23 7.15
N ALA A 234 5.73 17.94 6.93
CA ALA A 234 5.74 19.41 6.85
C ALA A 234 4.75 19.98 5.82
N ASP A 235 4.59 19.29 4.68
CA ASP A 235 3.67 19.69 3.60
C ASP A 235 2.26 19.07 3.74
N THR A 236 2.02 18.28 4.79
CA THR A 236 0.69 17.74 5.07
C THR A 236 -0.23 18.86 5.55
N THR A 237 -1.40 18.95 4.95
CA THR A 237 -2.46 19.78 5.55
C THR A 237 -3.21 18.92 6.57
N LEU A 238 -3.19 19.37 7.82
CA LEU A 238 -3.83 18.67 8.93
C LEU A 238 -5.34 18.55 8.73
N HIS A 239 -5.86 17.32 8.81
CA HIS A 239 -7.29 17.03 8.78
C HIS A 239 -7.82 16.83 10.19
N GLY A 240 -8.86 17.59 10.57
CA GLY A 240 -9.65 17.30 11.76
C GLY A 240 -8.93 17.53 13.09
N SER A 241 -9.46 18.50 13.84
CA SER A 241 -9.25 18.69 15.29
C SER A 241 -7.84 18.99 15.81
N PHE A 242 -7.37 20.21 15.53
CA PHE A 242 -7.22 21.10 16.68
C PHE A 242 -8.63 21.33 17.24
N SER A 243 -9.04 20.61 18.27
CA SER A 243 -10.40 20.73 18.80
C SER A 243 -10.58 22.08 19.51
N ASN A 244 -10.91 23.10 18.72
CA ASN A 244 -11.90 24.11 19.04
C ASN A 244 -12.46 24.69 17.73
N GLY A 245 -13.22 23.86 17.00
CA GLY A 245 -14.32 24.33 16.15
C GLY A 245 -14.04 25.43 15.12
N ALA A 246 -12.82 25.58 14.60
CA ALA A 246 -12.57 26.51 13.50
C ALA A 246 -11.52 25.94 12.53
N LYS A 247 -11.98 25.70 11.30
CA LYS A 247 -11.14 25.52 10.11
C LYS A 247 -10.56 26.90 9.74
N PRO A 248 -9.30 27.04 9.30
CA PRO A 248 -8.92 28.21 8.51
C PRO A 248 -9.66 28.25 7.17
#